data_AF-A0A2R6N155-F1
#
_entry.id   AF-A0A2R6N155-F1
#
_cell.length_a   1.000
_cell.length_b   1.000
_cell.length_c   1.000
_cell.angle_alpha   90.00
_cell.angle_beta   90.00
_cell.angle_gamma   90.00
#
_symmetry.space_group_name_H-M   'P 1'
#
loop_
_entity.id
_entity.type
_entity.pdbx_description
1 polymer ?
#
loop_
_entity_poly.entity_id
_entity_poly.type
_entity_poly.pdbx_seq_one_letter_code
_entity_poly.pdbx_strand_id
1 'polypeptide(L)'
;MRGVAPSSFPEFDTVAPTYDRYLQPHEHRRRGEDLAAEHSAVEHLRLGESTDGRPIHARSVGDGTGTALLLGGAHPNEPVGSLTCDAVAHALAADPDLRERLDCEVVIVPVADPDGAVLNRGWFDGPYDLTTYARGWYRPTRRRPTASSPT
;
A
#
# COMPACT_ATOMS: atom_id res chain seq x y z
N MET A 1 -17.13 -28.04 -17.62
CA MET A 1 -17.58 -27.82 -16.23
C MET A 1 -18.38 -26.52 -16.22
N ARG A 2 -19.61 -26.52 -15.70
CA ARG A 2 -20.47 -25.34 -15.68
C ARG A 2 -19.86 -24.33 -14.70
N GLY A 3 -19.56 -23.12 -15.19
CA GLY A 3 -19.11 -22.02 -14.36
C GLY A 3 -20.19 -21.71 -13.33
N VAL A 4 -19.86 -21.92 -12.06
CA VAL A 4 -20.62 -21.30 -10.98
C VAL A 4 -20.31 -19.81 -11.12
N ALA A 5 -21.29 -19.02 -11.56
CA ALA A 5 -21.18 -17.57 -11.42
C ALA A 5 -20.92 -17.32 -9.93
N PRO A 6 -19.81 -16.66 -9.55
CA PRO A 6 -19.60 -16.31 -8.15
C PRO A 6 -20.85 -15.54 -7.72
N SER A 7 -21.40 -15.89 -6.56
CA SER A 7 -22.48 -15.13 -5.95
C SER A 7 -22.05 -13.67 -5.94
N SER A 8 -22.63 -12.88 -6.85
CA SER A 8 -22.31 -11.47 -7.00
C SER A 8 -22.84 -10.79 -5.75
N PHE A 9 -21.93 -10.22 -4.97
CA PHE A 9 -22.25 -9.23 -3.95
C PHE A 9 -22.05 -7.87 -4.62
N PRO A 10 -23.02 -7.39 -5.41
CA PRO A 10 -22.88 -6.15 -6.19
C PRO A 10 -22.60 -4.93 -5.30
N GLU A 11 -22.95 -5.00 -4.02
CA GLU A 11 -22.56 -4.00 -3.02
C GLU A 11 -21.03 -3.81 -2.93
N PHE A 12 -20.22 -4.82 -3.19
CA PHE A 12 -18.76 -4.70 -3.17
C PHE A 12 -18.18 -4.10 -4.46
N ASP A 13 -18.94 -4.10 -5.56
CA ASP A 13 -18.48 -3.54 -6.84
C ASP A 13 -18.30 -2.01 -6.78
N THR A 14 -18.93 -1.35 -5.80
CA THR A 14 -18.88 0.12 -5.64
C THR A 14 -18.12 0.58 -4.40
N VAL A 15 -17.71 -0.34 -3.50
CA VAL A 15 -17.12 0.05 -2.20
C VAL A 15 -15.62 0.33 -2.29
N ALA A 16 -14.90 -0.32 -3.19
CA ALA A 16 -13.46 -0.18 -3.33
C ALA A 16 -13.05 -0.12 -4.81
N PRO A 17 -11.98 0.63 -5.14
CA PRO A 17 -11.46 0.65 -6.49
C PRO A 17 -11.00 -0.75 -6.92
N THR A 18 -11.23 -1.08 -8.19
CA THR A 18 -10.75 -2.32 -8.79
C THR A 18 -9.27 -2.19 -9.13
N TYR A 19 -8.50 -3.22 -8.80
CA TYR A 19 -7.13 -3.41 -9.25
C TYR A 19 -7.04 -4.74 -9.98
N ASP A 20 -6.59 -4.73 -11.22
CA ASP A 20 -6.37 -5.97 -12.00
C ASP A 20 -5.09 -6.70 -11.57
N ARG A 21 -4.23 -6.02 -10.81
CA ARG A 21 -2.99 -6.56 -10.24
C ARG A 21 -2.48 -5.82 -9.02
N TYR A 22 -1.52 -6.44 -8.32
CA TYR A 22 -0.83 -5.78 -7.22
C TYR A 22 0.16 -4.74 -7.75
N LEU A 23 0.14 -3.56 -7.14
CA LEU A 23 1.03 -2.46 -7.51
C LEU A 23 2.45 -2.74 -7.01
N GLN A 24 3.42 -2.45 -7.87
CA GLN A 24 4.84 -2.49 -7.50
C GLN A 24 5.20 -1.27 -6.63
N PRO A 25 6.30 -1.31 -5.86
CA PRO A 25 6.71 -0.17 -5.02
C PRO A 25 6.85 1.17 -5.77
N HIS A 26 7.40 1.13 -6.98
CA HIS A 26 7.54 2.33 -7.81
C HIS A 26 6.20 2.89 -8.31
N GLU A 27 5.17 2.05 -8.42
CA GLU A 27 3.83 2.46 -8.83
C GLU A 27 3.08 3.10 -7.67
N HIS A 28 3.23 2.56 -6.46
CA HIS A 28 2.76 3.24 -5.25
C HIS A 28 3.42 4.61 -5.09
N ARG A 29 4.73 4.73 -5.37
CA ARG A 29 5.40 6.03 -5.34
C ARG A 29 4.79 7.00 -6.35
N ARG A 30 4.76 6.63 -7.63
CA ARG A 30 4.23 7.48 -8.72
C ARG A 30 2.80 7.94 -8.45
N ARG A 31 1.91 7.02 -8.09
CA ARG A 31 0.52 7.35 -7.74
C ARG A 31 0.40 8.31 -6.55
N GLY A 32 1.40 8.33 -5.67
CA GLY A 32 1.44 9.27 -4.55
C GLY A 32 1.93 10.65 -4.91
N GLU A 33 2.93 10.71 -5.78
CA GLU A 33 3.40 11.96 -6.37
C GLU A 33 2.28 12.61 -7.19
N ASP A 34 1.59 11.82 -8.02
CA ASP A 34 0.45 12.26 -8.83
C ASP A 34 -0.68 12.79 -7.93
N LEU A 35 -1.07 12.03 -6.90
CA LEU A 35 -2.14 12.44 -5.98
C LEU A 35 -1.83 13.74 -5.22
N ALA A 36 -0.57 13.93 -4.80
CA ALA A 36 -0.13 15.17 -4.14
C ALA A 36 -0.07 16.37 -5.10
N ALA A 37 0.22 16.13 -6.38
CA ALA A 37 0.18 17.18 -7.40
C ALA A 37 -1.26 17.60 -7.73
N GLU A 38 -2.22 16.67 -7.65
CA GLU A 38 -3.63 16.90 -7.97
C GLU A 38 -4.44 17.47 -6.79
N HIS A 39 -4.07 17.14 -5.55
CA HIS A 39 -4.82 17.50 -4.35
C HIS A 39 -3.95 18.22 -3.31
N SER A 40 -4.25 19.49 -3.04
CA SER A 40 -3.51 20.29 -2.04
C SER A 40 -3.62 19.79 -0.60
N ALA A 41 -4.57 18.88 -0.33
CA ALA A 41 -4.74 18.24 0.97
C ALA A 41 -3.81 17.02 1.17
N VAL A 42 -2.96 16.71 0.18
CA VAL A 42 -2.07 15.56 0.18
C VAL A 42 -0.63 16.03 0.10
N GLU A 43 0.19 15.61 1.05
CA GLU A 43 1.64 15.80 1.01
C GLU A 43 2.33 14.47 0.72
N HIS A 44 3.25 14.46 -0.26
CA HIS A 44 4.10 13.30 -0.52
C HIS A 44 5.41 13.39 0.27
N LEU A 45 5.70 12.38 1.07
CA LEU A 45 6.82 12.36 1.99
C LEU A 45 7.79 11.23 1.65
N ARG A 46 9.09 11.50 1.75
CA ARG A 46 10.14 10.46 1.79
C ARG A 46 10.57 10.29 3.25
N LEU A 47 10.25 9.15 3.84
CA LEU A 47 10.51 8.89 5.26
C LEU A 47 11.94 8.39 5.53
N GLY A 48 12.57 7.78 4.52
CA GLY A 48 13.92 7.22 4.66
C GLY A 48 14.23 6.20 3.57
N GLU A 49 15.10 5.26 3.90
CA GLU A 49 15.55 4.18 3.02
C GLU A 49 15.49 2.83 3.75
N SER A 50 15.25 1.77 2.99
CA SER A 50 15.32 0.38 3.44
C SER A 50 16.78 -0.09 3.61
N THR A 51 16.97 -1.36 3.98
CA THR A 51 18.33 -1.92 4.16
C THR A 51 19.13 -1.94 2.86
N ASP A 52 18.47 -2.18 1.72
CA ASP A 52 19.11 -2.14 0.41
C ASP A 52 19.07 -0.73 -0.23
N GLY A 53 18.77 0.32 0.54
CA GLY A 53 18.77 1.70 0.04
C GLY A 53 17.57 2.09 -0.82
N ARG A 54 16.46 1.33 -0.78
CA ARG A 54 15.23 1.68 -1.50
C ARG A 54 14.44 2.70 -0.70
N PRO A 55 13.96 3.79 -1.31
CA PRO A 55 13.27 4.83 -0.58
C PRO A 55 11.92 4.32 -0.03
N ILE A 56 11.64 4.66 1.23
CA ILE A 56 10.35 4.43 1.86
C ILE A 56 9.57 5.74 1.77
N HIS A 57 8.38 5.66 1.16
CA HIS A 57 7.53 6.80 0.90
C HIS A 57 6.25 6.74 1.73
N ALA A 58 5.73 7.92 2.07
CA ALA A 58 4.44 8.10 2.69
C ALA A 58 3.64 9.18 1.96
N ARG A 59 2.36 9.24 2.29
CA ARG A 59 1.46 10.34 1.96
C ARG A 59 0.82 10.80 3.25
N SER A 60 0.86 12.08 3.56
CA SER A 60 0.02 12.65 4.60
C SER A 60 -1.23 13.24 3.95
N VAL A 61 -2.41 12.98 4.52
CA VAL A 61 -3.69 13.47 3.99
C VAL A 61 -4.52 14.09 5.11
N GLY A 62 -4.91 15.35 4.93
CA GLY A 62 -5.67 16.12 5.91
C GLY A 62 -4.81 16.77 7.00
N ASP A 63 -5.46 17.56 7.84
CA ASP A 63 -4.85 18.46 8.84
C ASP A 63 -5.67 18.52 10.14
N GLY A 64 -6.44 17.45 10.42
CA GLY A 64 -7.30 17.37 11.59
C GLY A 64 -6.52 17.26 12.91
N THR A 65 -7.26 17.26 14.03
CA THR A 65 -6.67 17.33 15.38
C THR A 65 -6.00 16.03 15.84
N GLY A 66 -6.42 14.88 15.30
CA GLY A 66 -5.80 13.58 15.55
C GLY A 66 -4.74 13.20 14.51
N THR A 67 -3.96 12.16 14.80
CA THR A 67 -3.04 11.56 13.82
C THR A 67 -3.27 10.06 13.74
N ALA A 68 -3.45 9.54 12.53
CA ALA A 68 -3.58 8.12 12.25
C ALA A 68 -2.45 7.63 11.34
N LEU A 69 -1.90 6.44 11.63
CA LEU A 69 -0.91 5.78 10.78
C LEU A 69 -1.54 4.56 10.11
N LEU A 70 -1.51 4.53 8.78
CA LEU A 70 -1.89 3.37 7.99
C LEU A 70 -0.64 2.76 7.33
N LEU A 71 -0.36 1.49 7.63
CA LEU A 71 0.85 0.80 7.21
C LEU A 71 0.50 -0.42 6.34
N GLY A 72 0.90 -0.37 5.07
CA GLY A 72 0.82 -1.46 4.10
C GLY A 72 2.19 -2.08 3.82
N GLY A 73 2.20 -3.28 3.27
CA GLY A 73 3.42 -3.94 2.80
C GLY A 73 4.47 -4.21 3.89
N ALA A 74 4.06 -4.33 5.16
CA ALA A 74 4.96 -4.72 6.26
C ALA A 74 5.41 -6.19 6.14
N HIS A 75 4.52 -7.05 5.64
CA HIS A 75 4.92 -8.33 5.08
C HIS A 75 4.86 -8.23 3.56
N PRO A 76 5.98 -8.45 2.86
CA PRO A 76 6.06 -8.17 1.43
C PRO A 76 5.21 -9.13 0.56
N ASN A 77 4.78 -10.26 1.13
CA ASN A 77 3.89 -11.22 0.49
C ASN A 77 2.39 -10.97 0.77
N GLU A 78 2.03 -9.87 1.45
CA GLU A 78 0.65 -9.51 1.81
C GLU A 78 0.26 -8.16 1.12
N PRO A 79 0.27 -8.08 -0.24
CA PRO A 79 0.16 -6.83 -0.99
C PRO A 79 -1.22 -6.16 -0.96
N VAL A 80 -2.27 -6.86 -0.49
CA VAL A 80 -3.62 -6.28 -0.36
C VAL A 80 -3.60 -5.06 0.55
N GLY A 81 -2.81 -5.07 1.64
CA GLY A 81 -2.69 -3.91 2.53
C GLY A 81 -2.13 -2.67 1.82
N SER A 82 -1.23 -2.85 0.86
CA SER A 82 -0.69 -1.76 0.04
C SER A 82 -1.75 -1.17 -0.89
N LEU A 83 -2.59 -2.00 -1.50
CA LEU A 83 -3.73 -1.55 -2.32
C LEU A 83 -4.77 -0.81 -1.49
N THR A 84 -5.06 -1.29 -0.28
CA THR A 84 -5.97 -0.62 0.66
C THR A 84 -5.43 0.76 1.04
N CYS A 85 -4.12 0.88 1.32
CA CYS A 85 -3.49 2.18 1.57
C CYS A 85 -3.69 3.14 0.40
N ASP A 86 -3.51 2.65 -0.84
CA ASP A 86 -3.71 3.47 -2.03
C ASP A 86 -5.17 3.91 -2.19
N ALA A 87 -6.13 3.01 -1.98
CA ALA A 87 -7.56 3.31 -2.04
C ALA A 87 -7.99 4.34 -0.99
N VAL A 88 -7.54 4.17 0.27
CA VAL A 88 -7.85 5.10 1.37
C VAL A 88 -7.27 6.48 1.09
N ALA A 89 -6.04 6.57 0.58
CA ALA A 89 -5.42 7.84 0.23
C ALA A 89 -6.25 8.60 -0.82
N HIS A 90 -6.69 7.93 -1.89
CA HIS A 90 -7.52 8.55 -2.94
C HIS A 90 -8.91 8.94 -2.40
N ALA A 91 -9.53 8.12 -1.56
CA ALA A 91 -10.82 8.43 -0.96
C ALA A 91 -10.75 9.68 -0.09
N LEU A 92 -9.73 9.80 0.77
CA LEU A 92 -9.53 10.98 1.62
C LEU A 92 -9.18 12.23 0.78
N ALA A 93 -8.36 12.09 -0.25
CA ALA A 93 -7.98 13.20 -1.13
C ALA A 93 -9.19 13.79 -1.88
N ALA A 94 -10.11 12.92 -2.33
CA ALA A 94 -11.27 13.28 -3.12
C ALA A 94 -12.45 13.82 -2.29
N ASP A 95 -12.53 13.51 -0.99
CA ASP A 95 -13.69 13.80 -0.15
C ASP A 95 -13.32 14.71 1.06
N PRO A 96 -13.49 16.04 0.95
CA PRO A 96 -13.29 16.97 2.05
C PRO A 96 -14.20 16.70 3.27
N ASP A 97 -15.45 16.31 3.05
CA ASP A 97 -16.41 16.04 4.13
C ASP A 97 -15.99 14.80 4.93
N LEU A 98 -15.44 13.78 4.26
CA LEU A 98 -14.85 12.63 4.93
C LEU A 98 -13.66 13.03 5.81
N ARG A 99 -12.77 13.90 5.31
CA ARG A 99 -11.64 14.40 6.09
C ARG A 99 -12.10 15.19 7.32
N GLU A 100 -13.09 16.08 7.16
CA GLU A 100 -13.63 16.85 8.27
C GLU A 100 -14.28 15.95 9.34
N ARG A 101 -15.07 14.95 8.93
CA ARG A 101 -15.66 13.99 9.88
C ARG A 101 -14.64 13.11 10.58
N LEU A 102 -13.54 12.77 9.91
CA LEU A 102 -12.47 11.95 10.48
C LEU A 102 -11.61 12.75 11.47
N ASP A 103 -11.45 14.05 11.24
CA ASP A 103 -10.65 14.98 12.06
C ASP A 103 -9.25 14.43 12.39
N CYS A 104 -8.58 13.90 11.37
CA CYS A 104 -7.21 13.39 11.49
C CYS A 104 -6.32 13.83 10.32
N GLU A 105 -5.06 14.07 10.63
CA GLU A 105 -3.97 13.84 9.67
C GLU A 105 -3.74 12.33 9.53
N VAL A 106 -3.90 11.80 8.32
CA VAL A 106 -3.68 10.37 8.04
C VAL A 106 -2.37 10.18 7.30
N VAL A 107 -1.36 9.65 8.00
CA VAL A 107 -0.06 9.29 7.44
C VAL A 107 -0.13 7.87 6.90
N ILE A 108 0.10 7.69 5.60
CA ILE A 108 -0.11 6.43 4.89
C ILE A 108 1.21 5.97 4.28
N VAL A 109 1.70 4.82 4.71
CA VAL A 109 2.90 4.15 4.18
C VAL A 109 2.46 2.90 3.42
N PRO A 110 2.30 2.95 2.08
CA PRO A 110 1.76 1.82 1.32
C PRO A 110 2.71 0.61 1.26
N VAL A 111 4.02 0.84 1.32
CA VAL A 111 5.04 -0.21 1.22
C VAL A 111 6.13 0.01 2.27
N ALA A 112 5.98 -0.65 3.42
CA ALA A 112 6.94 -0.59 4.52
C ALA A 112 8.21 -1.42 4.27
N ASP A 113 8.10 -2.54 3.56
CA ASP A 113 9.23 -3.38 3.13
C ASP A 113 9.39 -3.36 1.60
N PRO A 114 9.98 -2.29 1.03
CA PRO A 114 10.18 -2.22 -0.42
C PRO A 114 11.21 -3.23 -0.93
N ASP A 115 12.14 -3.70 -0.08
CA ASP A 115 13.14 -4.70 -0.46
C ASP A 115 12.48 -6.05 -0.69
N GLY A 116 11.69 -6.51 0.28
CA GLY A 116 10.92 -7.74 0.17
C GLY A 116 9.86 -7.67 -0.94
N ALA A 117 9.25 -6.51 -1.17
CA ALA A 117 8.26 -6.33 -2.23
C ALA A 117 8.90 -6.53 -3.61
N VAL A 118 10.12 -6.02 -3.85
CA VAL A 118 10.87 -6.27 -5.10
C VAL A 118 11.15 -7.76 -5.31
N LEU A 119 11.32 -8.54 -4.24
CA LEU A 119 11.50 -10.00 -4.31
C LEU A 119 10.18 -10.74 -4.60
N ASN A 120 9.03 -10.15 -4.26
CA ASN A 120 7.69 -10.69 -4.58
C ASN A 120 7.15 -10.28 -5.95
N ARG A 121 7.86 -9.42 -6.70
CA ARG A 121 7.36 -8.88 -7.98
C ARG A 121 6.91 -9.94 -8.99
N GLY A 122 7.50 -11.14 -8.92
CA GLY A 122 7.26 -12.23 -9.87
C GLY A 122 5.86 -12.83 -9.86
N TRP A 123 5.03 -12.55 -8.84
CA TRP A 123 3.64 -12.99 -8.80
C TRP A 123 2.61 -11.83 -8.74
N PHE A 124 3.08 -10.59 -8.61
CA PHE A 124 2.19 -9.43 -8.49
C PHE A 124 1.34 -9.19 -9.74
N ASP A 125 1.92 -9.44 -10.92
CA ASP A 125 1.26 -9.26 -12.21
C ASP A 125 0.48 -10.51 -12.68
N GLY A 126 0.39 -11.53 -11.83
CA GLY A 126 -0.23 -12.82 -12.17
C GLY A 126 0.59 -13.64 -13.19
N PRO A 127 0.03 -14.74 -13.71
CA PRO A 127 -1.28 -15.30 -13.39
C PRO A 127 -1.42 -15.70 -11.91
N TYR A 128 -2.61 -15.54 -11.33
CA TYR A 128 -2.88 -15.84 -9.92
C TYR A 128 -3.16 -17.33 -9.68
N ASP A 129 -2.15 -18.14 -9.97
CA ASP A 129 -2.15 -19.58 -9.71
C ASP A 129 -1.08 -19.98 -8.67
N LEU A 130 -1.21 -21.19 -8.13
CA LEU A 130 -0.32 -21.70 -7.09
C LEU A 130 1.14 -21.83 -7.55
N THR A 131 1.38 -22.09 -8.84
CA THR A 131 2.74 -22.26 -9.38
C THR A 131 3.45 -20.92 -9.47
N THR A 132 2.77 -19.90 -9.99
CA THR A 132 3.28 -18.54 -10.10
C THR A 132 3.53 -17.95 -8.70
N TYR A 133 2.57 -18.12 -7.78
CA TYR A 133 2.76 -17.74 -6.39
C TYR A 133 3.98 -18.44 -5.78
N ALA A 134 4.07 -19.77 -5.85
CA ALA A 134 5.18 -20.53 -5.25
C ALA A 134 6.56 -20.16 -5.82
N ARG A 135 6.64 -19.79 -7.11
CA ARG A 135 7.90 -19.38 -7.77
C ARG A 135 8.29 -17.93 -7.47
N GLY A 136 7.31 -17.05 -7.27
CA GLY A 136 7.53 -15.62 -7.02
C GLY A 136 7.48 -15.23 -5.54
N TRP A 137 7.11 -16.15 -4.64
CA TRP A 137 6.91 -15.85 -3.23
C TRP A 137 8.24 -15.59 -2.52
N TYR A 138 8.24 -14.53 -1.70
CA TYR A 138 9.28 -14.26 -0.74
C TYR A 138 8.68 -13.81 0.58
N ARG A 139 9.14 -14.38 1.70
CA ARG A 139 8.89 -13.85 3.04
C ARG A 139 10.20 -13.86 3.82
N PRO A 140 10.61 -12.74 4.42
CA PRO A 140 11.82 -12.73 5.24
C PRO A 140 11.65 -13.69 6.41
N THR A 141 12.71 -14.45 6.71
CA THR A 141 12.77 -15.20 7.98
C THR A 141 12.83 -14.20 9.13
N ARG A 142 12.37 -14.58 10.32
CA ARG A 142 12.51 -13.73 11.51
C ARG A 142 13.99 -13.45 11.76
N ARG A 143 14.49 -12.31 11.32
CA ARG A 143 15.82 -11.83 11.69
C ARG A 143 15.70 -11.28 13.10
N ARG A 144 16.34 -11.93 14.06
CA ARG A 144 16.50 -11.35 15.40
C ARG A 144 17.24 -10.02 15.23
N PRO A 145 16.75 -8.90 15.79
CA PRO A 145 17.49 -7.66 15.76
C PRO A 145 18.88 -7.92 16.36
N THR A 146 19.93 -7.75 15.56
CA THR A 146 21.27 -7.63 16.10
C THR A 146 21.29 -6.27 16.76
N ALA A 147 21.36 -6.22 18.09
CA ALA A 147 21.56 -4.98 18.81
C ALA A 147 22.87 -4.35 18.32
N SER A 148 22.78 -3.36 17.44
CA SER A 148 23.83 -2.37 17.28
C SER A 148 23.50 -1.26 18.26
N SER A 149 24.30 -1.18 19.32
CA SER A 149 24.25 -0.14 20.35
C SER A 149 24.28 1.26 19.71
N PRO A 150 23.59 2.26 20.29
CA PRO A 150 23.76 3.63 19.86
C PRO A 150 25.17 4.10 20.22
N THR A 151 25.84 4.75 19.25
CA THR A 151 27.02 5.61 19.48
C THR A 151 26.60 6.97 19.99
#